data_AF-A0A133SK48-F1
#
_entry.id   AF-A0A133SK48-F1
#
_cell.length_a   1.000
_cell.length_b   1.000
_cell.length_c   1.000
_cell.angle_alpha   90.00
_cell.angle_beta   90.00
_cell.angle_gamma   90.00
#
_symmetry.space_group_name_H-M   'P 1'
#
loop_
_entity.id
_entity.type
_entity.pdbx_description
1 polymer ?
#
loop_
_entity_poly.entity_id
_entity_poly.type
_entity_poly.pdbx_seq_one_letter_code
_entity_poly.pdbx_strand_id
1 'polypeptide(L)'
;MTDIGSKEESIMAKYCYKCGAEIKDTAKFCPACGANVAQAAAAAPIPKGASTSSAYTEDRTLEEMFLKKDGRLNRLRYLKRMLAVFGARLATIVILWIILSDSWGNVSAGVEGLITIASLAYVYPEYCLTLRRLKDLNIKDLKMALWFVGIEAMSIIAGTMTVSRRSERKMMFLGIAAIIMFIYMVVKQGTKGTNQYGPDPLGLS
;
A
#
# COMPACT_ATOMS: atom_id res chain seq x y z
N MET A 1 -40.40 -40.48 41.12
CA MET A 1 -39.18 -39.88 41.69
C MET A 1 -38.01 -40.55 41.01
N THR A 2 -37.22 -39.94 40.15
CA THR A 2 -36.99 -38.51 39.89
C THR A 2 -36.30 -38.39 38.53
N ASP A 3 -36.55 -37.25 37.91
CA ASP A 3 -36.16 -36.73 36.60
C ASP A 3 -34.75 -37.03 36.08
N ILE A 4 -34.68 -37.46 34.81
CA ILE A 4 -33.48 -37.33 33.97
C ILE A 4 -33.60 -35.97 33.28
N GLY A 5 -33.04 -34.95 33.95
CA GLY A 5 -32.99 -33.57 33.47
C GLY A 5 -32.20 -33.41 32.17
N SER A 6 -32.86 -32.81 31.20
CA SER A 6 -32.41 -32.35 29.89
C SER A 6 -31.15 -31.47 29.96
N LYS A 7 -30.08 -31.89 29.27
CA LYS A 7 -29.01 -30.98 28.84
C LYS A 7 -29.48 -30.27 27.57
N GLU A 8 -30.15 -29.12 27.75
CA GLU A 8 -30.32 -28.15 26.67
C GLU A 8 -28.98 -27.45 26.42
N GLU A 9 -28.24 -27.92 25.41
CA GLU A 9 -27.16 -27.13 24.82
C GLU A 9 -27.78 -25.96 24.06
N SER A 10 -27.56 -24.74 24.56
CA SER A 10 -27.95 -23.49 23.91
C SER A 10 -27.23 -23.35 22.55
N ILE A 11 -27.90 -23.71 21.47
CA ILE A 11 -27.39 -23.53 20.10
C ILE A 11 -27.51 -22.05 19.73
N MET A 12 -26.39 -21.34 19.65
CA MET A 12 -26.36 -19.97 19.14
C MET A 12 -26.37 -20.03 17.61
N ALA A 13 -27.53 -19.81 16.99
CA ALA A 13 -27.63 -19.81 15.54
C ALA A 13 -26.63 -18.83 14.89
N LYS A 14 -25.82 -19.33 13.94
CA LYS A 14 -24.93 -18.51 13.10
C LYS A 14 -25.54 -18.34 11.72
N TYR A 15 -25.38 -17.15 11.13
CA TYR A 15 -25.85 -16.89 9.77
C TYR A 15 -24.70 -16.96 8.76
N CYS A 16 -25.02 -17.41 7.54
CA CYS A 16 -24.06 -17.45 6.44
C CYS A 16 -23.63 -16.04 6.03
N TYR A 17 -22.32 -15.75 6.03
CA TYR A 17 -21.80 -14.47 5.53
C TYR A 17 -22.06 -14.22 4.04
N LYS A 18 -22.30 -15.28 3.25
CA LYS A 18 -22.44 -15.19 1.79
C LYS A 18 -23.90 -15.09 1.34
N CYS A 19 -24.84 -15.77 2.00
CA CYS A 19 -26.25 -15.81 1.58
C CYS A 19 -27.26 -15.51 2.69
N GLY A 20 -26.83 -15.31 3.94
CA GLY A 20 -27.72 -15.03 5.07
C GLY A 20 -28.52 -16.22 5.61
N ALA A 21 -28.39 -17.42 5.03
CA ALA A 21 -29.06 -18.61 5.54
C ALA A 21 -28.59 -18.97 6.96
N GLU A 22 -29.50 -19.46 7.80
CA GLU A 22 -29.19 -19.95 9.14
C GLU A 22 -28.38 -21.25 9.06
N ILE A 23 -27.32 -21.34 9.87
CA ILE A 23 -26.39 -22.45 9.88
C ILE A 23 -26.15 -22.89 11.33
N LYS A 24 -26.12 -24.22 11.53
CA LYS A 24 -25.73 -24.84 12.78
C LYS A 24 -24.25 -24.57 13.09
N ASP A 25 -23.93 -24.41 14.36
CA ASP A 25 -22.60 -24.02 14.85
C ASP A 25 -21.42 -24.92 14.42
N THR A 26 -21.71 -26.18 14.06
CA THR A 26 -20.71 -27.19 13.69
C THR A 26 -20.56 -27.41 12.19
N ALA A 27 -21.32 -26.69 11.35
CA ALA A 27 -21.26 -26.86 9.91
C ALA A 27 -19.95 -26.28 9.33
N LYS A 28 -19.28 -27.05 8.46
CA LYS A 28 -18.09 -26.58 7.71
C LYS A 28 -18.47 -25.85 6.41
N PHE A 29 -19.64 -26.15 5.87
CA PHE A 29 -20.17 -25.56 4.63
C PHE A 29 -21.64 -25.16 4.79
N CYS A 30 -22.04 -24.08 4.12
CA CYS A 30 -23.44 -23.63 4.08
C CYS A 30 -24.25 -24.52 3.13
N PRO A 31 -25.35 -25.15 3.59
CA PRO A 31 -26.16 -26.03 2.74
C PRO A 31 -26.96 -25.29 1.66
N ALA A 32 -27.19 -23.98 1.82
CA ALA A 32 -27.97 -23.19 0.87
C ALA A 32 -27.15 -22.66 -0.32
N CYS A 33 -25.86 -22.34 -0.12
CA CYS A 33 -25.04 -21.68 -1.15
C CYS A 33 -23.64 -22.30 -1.36
N GLY A 34 -23.28 -23.33 -0.59
CA GLY A 34 -21.99 -24.02 -0.68
C GLY A 34 -20.79 -23.28 -0.08
N ALA A 35 -20.98 -22.13 0.58
CA ALA A 35 -19.88 -21.35 1.17
C ALA A 35 -19.17 -22.13 2.29
N ASN A 36 -17.83 -22.18 2.27
CA ASN A 36 -17.04 -22.72 3.38
C ASN A 36 -17.06 -21.71 4.55
N VAL A 37 -17.64 -22.13 5.66
CA VAL A 37 -17.82 -21.30 6.87
C VAL A 37 -16.76 -21.60 7.93
N ALA A 38 -16.03 -22.71 7.83
CA ALA A 38 -14.90 -23.02 8.70
C ALA A 38 -13.72 -22.06 8.49
N GLN A 39 -13.58 -21.51 7.28
CA GLN A 39 -12.51 -20.57 6.94
C GLN A 39 -12.79 -19.13 7.42
N ALA A 40 -14.07 -18.77 7.63
CA ALA A 40 -14.47 -17.46 8.13
C ALA A 40 -14.17 -17.26 9.62
N ALA A 41 -14.20 -18.34 10.43
CA ALA A 41 -13.90 -18.29 11.86
C ALA A 41 -12.41 -18.09 12.19
N ALA A 42 -11.51 -18.28 11.22
CA ALA A 42 -10.07 -18.07 11.35
C ALA A 42 -9.61 -16.65 10.92
N ALA A 43 -10.51 -15.83 10.38
CA ALA A 43 -10.22 -14.43 10.09
C ALA A 43 -10.43 -13.60 11.37
N ALA A 44 -9.34 -13.04 11.91
CA ALA A 44 -9.35 -12.23 13.12
C ALA A 44 -10.38 -11.08 13.06
N PRO A 45 -10.93 -10.63 14.22
CA PRO A 45 -11.95 -9.60 14.26
C PRO A 45 -11.44 -8.31 13.63
N ILE A 46 -12.25 -7.78 12.71
CA ILE A 46 -12.07 -6.47 12.08
C ILE A 46 -12.14 -5.40 13.18
N PRO A 47 -11.18 -4.46 13.28
CA PRO A 47 -11.27 -3.35 14.22
C PRO A 47 -12.54 -2.52 13.95
N LYS A 48 -13.32 -2.27 15.02
CA LYS A 48 -14.53 -1.44 15.00
C LYS A 48 -14.16 -0.04 14.52
N GLY A 49 -14.65 0.28 13.32
CA GLY A 49 -14.32 1.48 12.55
C GLY A 49 -14.53 1.26 11.05
N ALA A 50 -14.59 0.01 10.60
CA ALA A 50 -14.95 -0.34 9.23
C ALA A 50 -16.47 -0.21 9.04
N SER A 51 -16.90 0.86 8.37
CA SER A 51 -18.24 0.97 7.80
C SER A 51 -18.51 -0.25 6.90
N THR A 52 -19.59 -0.95 7.21
CA THR A 52 -20.20 -1.99 6.38
C THR A 52 -20.57 -1.43 5.01
N SER A 53 -19.65 -1.52 4.06
CA SER A 53 -19.98 -1.71 2.67
C SER A 53 -18.86 -2.50 2.00
N SER A 54 -19.23 -3.57 1.31
CA SER A 54 -18.39 -4.28 0.36
C SER A 54 -18.06 -3.43 -0.90
N ALA A 55 -18.23 -2.11 -0.83
CA ALA A 55 -18.08 -1.21 -1.95
C ALA A 55 -16.70 -0.55 -1.90
N TYR A 56 -15.98 -0.66 -3.00
CA TYR A 56 -14.81 0.16 -3.29
C TYR A 56 -15.15 1.63 -3.04
N THR A 57 -14.49 2.25 -2.04
CA THR A 57 -14.57 3.70 -1.83
C THR A 57 -13.51 4.35 -2.69
N GLU A 58 -13.96 5.16 -3.64
CA GLU A 58 -13.08 5.95 -4.50
C GLU A 58 -12.32 6.97 -3.64
N ASP A 59 -10.99 6.98 -3.73
CA ASP A 59 -10.16 7.99 -3.06
C ASP A 59 -10.43 9.34 -3.76
N ARG A 60 -11.06 10.30 -3.07
CA ARG A 60 -11.44 11.61 -3.64
C ARG A 60 -10.46 12.71 -3.27
N THR A 61 -9.89 12.66 -2.07
CA THR A 61 -8.99 13.71 -1.57
C THR A 61 -7.52 13.41 -1.91
N LEU A 62 -6.67 14.45 -1.96
CA LEU A 62 -5.23 14.28 -2.17
C LEU A 62 -4.60 13.41 -1.06
N GLU A 63 -5.07 13.57 0.18
CA GLU A 63 -4.64 12.75 1.31
C GLU A 63 -4.98 11.27 1.09
N GLU A 64 -6.20 10.95 0.68
CA GLU A 64 -6.61 9.58 0.38
C GLU A 64 -5.84 8.98 -0.80
N MET A 65 -5.54 9.81 -1.80
CA MET A 65 -4.83 9.38 -3.00
C MET A 65 -3.35 9.06 -2.70
N PHE A 66 -2.67 9.90 -1.92
CA PHE A 66 -1.21 9.89 -1.78
C PHE A 66 -0.68 9.63 -0.38
N LEU A 67 -1.39 10.04 0.68
CA LEU A 67 -0.88 10.00 2.06
C LEU A 67 -1.48 8.85 2.89
N LYS A 68 -2.63 8.33 2.49
CA LYS A 68 -3.27 7.17 3.10
C LYS A 68 -2.39 5.93 2.96
N LYS A 69 -2.21 5.21 4.07
CA LYS A 69 -1.41 3.97 4.15
C LYS A 69 -2.23 2.70 3.97
N ASP A 70 -3.53 2.78 4.19
CA ASP A 70 -4.42 1.62 4.24
C ASP A 70 -5.15 1.35 2.94
N GLY A 71 -5.61 0.11 2.82
CA GLY A 71 -6.19 -0.41 1.60
C GLY A 71 -5.14 -0.81 0.56
N ARG A 72 -5.64 -1.47 -0.48
CA ARG A 72 -4.82 -2.04 -1.54
C ARG A 72 -4.82 -1.14 -2.76
N LEU A 73 -3.67 -1.04 -3.42
CA LEU A 73 -3.52 -0.22 -4.61
C LEU A 73 -3.19 -1.08 -5.85
N ASN A 74 -4.11 -1.08 -6.81
CA ASN A 74 -3.94 -1.75 -8.09
C ASN A 74 -2.75 -1.18 -8.89
N ARG A 75 -2.06 -2.02 -9.66
CA ARG A 75 -0.88 -1.67 -10.48
C ARG A 75 -1.05 -0.43 -11.36
N LEU A 76 -2.19 -0.26 -12.05
CA LEU A 76 -2.38 0.88 -12.97
C LEU A 76 -2.57 2.19 -12.19
N ARG A 77 -3.31 2.13 -11.08
CA ARG A 77 -3.47 3.29 -10.19
C ARG A 77 -2.16 3.63 -9.50
N TYR A 78 -1.40 2.63 -9.07
CA TYR A 78 -0.05 2.81 -8.54
C TYR A 78 0.84 3.53 -9.55
N LEU A 79 0.91 3.06 -10.80
CA LEU A 79 1.72 3.69 -11.85
C LEU A 79 1.31 5.14 -12.11
N LYS A 80 0.00 5.42 -12.29
CA LYS A 80 -0.50 6.78 -12.52
C LYS A 80 -0.16 7.72 -11.37
N ARG A 81 -0.35 7.27 -10.11
CA ARG A 81 -0.04 8.07 -8.93
C ARG A 81 1.46 8.27 -8.74
N MET A 82 2.28 7.25 -9.01
CA MET A 82 3.73 7.37 -8.96
C MET A 82 4.24 8.39 -10.00
N LEU A 83 3.69 8.34 -11.22
CA LEU A 83 4.03 9.30 -12.27
C LEU A 83 3.60 10.73 -11.91
N ALA A 84 2.44 10.90 -11.26
CA ALA A 84 2.00 12.20 -10.77
C ALA A 84 2.95 12.76 -9.71
N VAL A 85 3.38 11.94 -8.76
CA VAL A 85 4.35 12.33 -7.71
C VAL A 85 5.72 12.67 -8.32
N PHE A 86 6.22 11.81 -9.21
CA PHE A 86 7.48 12.04 -9.92
C PHE A 86 7.45 13.32 -10.77
N GLY A 87 6.35 13.53 -11.52
CA GLY A 87 6.14 14.74 -12.30
C GLY A 87 6.07 16.00 -11.45
N ALA A 88 5.36 15.96 -10.31
CA ALA A 88 5.30 17.08 -9.36
C ALA A 88 6.67 17.40 -8.75
N ARG A 89 7.46 16.37 -8.43
CA ARG A 89 8.84 16.54 -7.96
C ARG A 89 9.74 17.16 -9.02
N LEU A 90 9.71 16.66 -10.26
CA LEU A 90 10.46 17.25 -11.37
C LEU A 90 10.07 18.71 -11.61
N ALA A 91 8.77 19.01 -11.60
CA ALA A 91 8.27 20.38 -11.73
C ALA A 91 8.78 21.27 -10.60
N THR A 92 8.79 20.79 -9.35
CA THR A 92 9.33 21.52 -8.20
C THR A 92 10.80 21.85 -8.38
N ILE A 93 11.62 20.87 -8.80
CA ILE A 93 13.05 21.06 -9.05
C ILE A 93 13.26 22.10 -10.16
N VAL A 94 12.58 21.94 -11.30
CA VAL A 94 12.73 22.84 -12.45
C VAL A 94 12.28 24.26 -12.12
N ILE A 95 11.13 24.42 -11.45
CA ILE A 95 10.61 25.73 -11.06
C ILE A 95 11.56 26.42 -10.08
N LEU A 96 12.02 25.71 -9.04
CA LEU A 96 12.97 26.29 -8.08
C LEU A 96 14.30 26.64 -8.75
N TRP A 97 14.82 25.81 -9.65
CA TRP A 97 16.04 26.09 -10.39
C TRP A 97 15.89 27.32 -11.28
N ILE A 98 14.82 27.43 -12.07
CA ILE A 98 14.56 28.60 -12.93
C ILE A 98 14.48 29.91 -12.14
N ILE A 99 13.85 29.88 -10.96
CA ILE A 99 13.65 31.08 -10.14
C ILE A 99 14.93 31.48 -9.39
N LEU A 100 15.73 30.51 -8.95
CA LEU A 100 16.81 30.73 -7.99
C LEU A 100 18.23 30.57 -8.57
N SER A 101 18.36 30.16 -9.85
CA SER A 101 19.66 30.11 -10.53
C SER A 101 20.14 31.49 -10.96
N ASP A 102 21.46 31.69 -10.98
CA ASP A 102 22.07 32.87 -11.59
C ASP A 102 21.93 32.87 -13.13
N SER A 103 22.43 33.93 -13.79
CA SER A 103 22.37 34.05 -15.26
C SER A 103 23.14 32.96 -16.02
N TRP A 104 23.96 32.17 -15.32
CA TRP A 104 24.74 31.07 -15.89
C TRP A 104 24.16 29.70 -15.51
N GLY A 105 23.05 29.65 -14.77
CA GLY A 105 22.39 28.42 -14.34
C GLY A 105 22.96 27.80 -13.06
N ASN A 106 23.87 28.48 -12.36
CA ASN A 106 24.41 27.99 -11.10
C ASN A 106 23.51 28.38 -9.93
N VAL A 107 23.50 27.55 -8.90
CA VAL A 107 22.75 27.77 -7.66
C VAL A 107 23.74 27.83 -6.50
N SER A 108 23.43 28.64 -5.47
CA SER A 108 24.24 28.65 -4.24
C SER A 108 23.99 27.38 -3.43
N ALA A 109 24.94 27.00 -2.56
CA ALA A 109 24.79 25.83 -1.69
C ALA A 109 23.52 25.86 -0.82
N GLY A 110 23.06 27.07 -0.41
CA GLY A 110 21.81 27.24 0.31
C GLY A 110 20.57 26.90 -0.54
N VAL A 111 20.59 27.28 -1.83
CA VAL A 111 19.53 26.95 -2.79
C VAL A 111 19.54 25.46 -3.11
N GLU A 112 20.70 24.84 -3.30
CA GLU A 112 20.81 23.38 -3.46
C GLU A 112 20.19 22.65 -2.27
N GLY A 113 20.53 23.06 -1.04
CA GLY A 113 19.95 22.50 0.18
C GLY A 113 18.43 22.65 0.23
N LEU A 114 17.89 23.80 -0.18
CA LEU A 114 16.44 24.01 -0.26
C LEU A 114 15.76 23.08 -1.28
N ILE A 115 16.34 22.94 -2.48
CA ILE A 115 15.84 22.04 -3.53
C ILE A 115 15.87 20.59 -3.05
N THR A 116 16.93 20.18 -2.34
CA THR A 116 17.05 18.85 -1.73
C THR A 116 15.97 18.61 -0.69
N ILE A 117 15.75 19.54 0.24
CA ILE A 117 14.71 19.43 1.27
C ILE A 117 13.32 19.36 0.65
N ALA A 118 13.03 20.22 -0.34
CA ALA A 118 11.76 20.19 -1.08
C ALA A 118 11.56 18.85 -1.80
N SER A 119 12.62 18.28 -2.37
CA SER A 119 12.58 16.97 -3.03
C SER A 119 12.32 15.83 -2.03
N LEU A 120 12.91 15.90 -0.83
CA LEU A 120 12.70 14.91 0.23
C LEU A 120 11.25 14.87 0.74
N ALA A 121 10.47 15.95 0.60
CA ALA A 121 9.05 15.94 0.99
C ALA A 121 8.21 14.92 0.16
N TYR A 122 8.63 14.61 -1.07
CA TYR A 122 7.94 13.66 -1.96
C TYR A 122 8.17 12.19 -1.60
N VAL A 123 9.21 11.92 -0.81
CA VAL A 123 9.58 10.57 -0.33
C VAL A 123 8.44 9.94 0.48
N TYR A 124 7.68 10.74 1.24
CA TYR A 124 6.57 10.24 2.06
C TYR A 124 5.34 9.78 1.24
N PRO A 125 4.82 10.56 0.28
CA PRO A 125 3.84 10.07 -0.69
C PRO A 125 4.28 8.78 -1.41
N GLU A 126 5.52 8.70 -1.87
CA GLU A 126 6.06 7.50 -2.54
C GLU A 126 6.06 6.28 -1.62
N TYR A 127 6.39 6.48 -0.33
CA TYR A 127 6.28 5.45 0.69
C TYR A 127 4.86 4.92 0.84
N CYS A 128 3.87 5.82 0.97
CA CYS A 128 2.48 5.41 1.13
C CYS A 128 1.96 4.63 -0.08
N LEU A 129 2.27 5.09 -1.30
CA LEU A 129 1.91 4.38 -2.54
C LEU A 129 2.56 3.00 -2.62
N THR A 130 3.86 2.92 -2.33
CA THR A 130 4.62 1.65 -2.35
C THR A 130 4.09 0.69 -1.30
N LEU A 131 3.81 1.16 -0.08
CA LEU A 131 3.24 0.36 0.99
C LEU A 131 1.88 -0.26 0.56
N ARG A 132 0.97 0.54 0.01
CA ARG A 132 -0.33 0.05 -0.48
C ARG A 132 -0.18 -0.91 -1.66
N ARG A 133 0.85 -0.75 -2.48
CA ARG A 133 1.17 -1.67 -3.57
C ARG A 133 1.68 -3.02 -3.06
N LEU A 134 2.56 -3.02 -2.06
CA LEU A 134 3.02 -4.25 -1.40
C LEU A 134 1.87 -4.98 -0.70
N LYS A 135 0.94 -4.24 -0.08
CA LYS A 135 -0.30 -4.79 0.48
C LYS A 135 -1.17 -5.46 -0.59
N ASP A 136 -1.24 -4.91 -1.81
CA ASP A 136 -1.97 -5.54 -2.92
C ASP A 136 -1.29 -6.81 -3.45
N LEU A 137 0.04 -6.90 -3.35
CA LEU A 137 0.81 -8.11 -3.63
C LEU A 137 0.76 -9.15 -2.49
N ASN A 138 0.07 -8.83 -1.39
CA ASN A 138 -0.05 -9.65 -0.18
C ASN A 138 1.31 -10.03 0.45
N ILE A 139 2.27 -9.11 0.40
CA ILE A 139 3.60 -9.30 1.01
C ILE A 139 3.51 -9.03 2.50
N LYS A 140 3.95 -9.99 3.33
CA LYS A 140 3.97 -9.87 4.80
C LYS A 140 5.03 -8.88 5.29
N ASP A 141 6.21 -8.90 4.66
CA ASP A 141 7.30 -7.99 5.00
C ASP A 141 7.14 -6.64 4.30
N LEU A 142 6.41 -5.75 4.96
CA LEU A 142 6.17 -4.39 4.47
C LEU A 142 7.39 -3.46 4.66
N LYS A 143 8.46 -3.91 5.35
CA LYS A 143 9.68 -3.11 5.54
C LYS A 143 10.40 -2.83 4.22
N MET A 144 10.15 -3.63 3.19
CA MET A 144 10.63 -3.39 1.83
C MET A 144 10.22 -2.01 1.29
N ALA A 145 9.06 -1.47 1.68
CA ALA A 145 8.68 -0.10 1.31
C ALA A 145 9.64 0.94 1.90
N LEU A 146 10.09 0.75 3.14
CA LEU A 146 11.05 1.64 3.79
C LEU A 146 12.43 1.55 3.13
N TRP A 147 12.86 0.34 2.75
CA TRP A 147 14.12 0.17 2.02
C TRP A 147 14.11 0.90 0.67
N PHE A 148 13.01 0.76 -0.09
CA PHE A 148 12.86 1.39 -1.40
C PHE A 148 12.95 2.92 -1.31
N VAL A 149 12.21 3.48 -0.36
CA VAL A 149 12.13 4.92 -0.10
C VAL A 149 13.42 5.46 0.50
N GLY A 150 14.11 4.64 1.31
CA GLY A 150 15.44 4.97 1.85
C GLY A 150 16.50 5.08 0.75
N ILE A 151 16.46 4.21 -0.26
CA ILE A 151 17.34 4.34 -1.43
C ILE A 151 17.07 5.65 -2.16
N GLU A 152 15.80 5.97 -2.41
CA GLU A 152 15.44 7.21 -3.10
C GLU A 152 15.90 8.46 -2.34
N ALA A 153 15.67 8.50 -1.02
CA ALA A 153 16.14 9.60 -0.17
C ALA A 153 17.67 9.72 -0.17
N MET A 154 18.38 8.60 -0.11
CA MET A 154 19.85 8.58 -0.20
C MET A 154 20.35 9.05 -1.58
N SER A 155 19.67 8.67 -2.66
CA SER A 155 19.99 9.13 -4.02
C SER A 155 19.79 10.64 -4.18
N ILE A 156 18.74 11.21 -3.57
CA ILE A 156 18.51 12.66 -3.54
C ILE A 156 19.67 13.38 -2.86
N ILE A 157 20.02 12.96 -1.64
CA ILE A 157 21.07 13.61 -0.84
C ILE A 157 22.44 13.47 -1.50
N ALA A 158 22.75 12.27 -2.00
CA ALA A 158 24.03 12.02 -2.64
C ALA A 158 24.21 12.80 -3.96
N GLY A 159 23.12 13.18 -4.63
CA GLY A 159 23.16 14.02 -5.82
C GLY A 159 23.72 15.42 -5.57
N THR A 160 23.70 15.90 -4.32
CA THR A 160 24.22 17.24 -3.94
C THR A 160 25.52 17.17 -3.14
N MET A 161 26.16 16.01 -3.06
CA MET A 161 27.40 15.83 -2.31
C MET A 161 28.48 15.22 -3.19
N THR A 162 29.74 15.63 -3.00
CA THR A 162 30.87 14.95 -3.62
C THR A 162 31.14 13.65 -2.87
N VAL A 163 30.69 12.52 -3.43
CA VAL A 163 30.89 11.21 -2.82
C VAL A 163 32.07 10.50 -3.49
N SER A 164 32.71 9.55 -2.79
CA SER A 164 33.80 8.78 -3.40
C SER A 164 33.31 7.97 -4.61
N ARG A 165 34.15 7.78 -5.63
CA ARG A 165 33.83 6.91 -6.78
C ARG A 165 33.45 5.49 -6.37
N ARG A 166 33.94 4.99 -5.23
CA ARG A 166 33.57 3.67 -4.69
C ARG A 166 32.12 3.65 -4.21
N SER A 167 31.68 4.70 -3.53
CA SER A 167 30.29 4.84 -3.07
C SER A 167 29.32 5.11 -4.22
N GLU A 168 29.72 5.88 -5.24
CA GLU A 168 28.92 6.09 -6.46
C GLU A 168 28.56 4.75 -7.12
N ARG A 169 29.55 3.87 -7.32
CA ARG A 169 29.30 2.54 -7.87
C ARG A 169 28.32 1.73 -7.03
N LYS A 170 28.43 1.76 -5.70
CA LYS A 170 27.51 1.04 -4.80
C LYS A 170 26.08 1.58 -4.94
N MET A 171 25.90 2.89 -5.01
CA MET A 171 24.58 3.50 -5.21
C MET A 171 24.00 3.18 -6.57
N MET A 172 24.82 3.11 -7.63
CA MET A 172 24.36 2.70 -8.95
C MET A 172 23.75 1.29 -8.92
N PHE A 173 24.40 0.32 -8.25
CA PHE A 173 23.84 -1.04 -8.09
C PHE A 173 22.52 -1.04 -7.31
N LEU A 174 22.42 -0.25 -6.24
CA LEU A 174 21.18 -0.11 -5.47
C LEU A 174 20.06 0.53 -6.30
N GLY A 175 20.39 1.55 -7.11
CA GLY A 175 19.47 2.19 -8.03
C GLY A 175 18.94 1.23 -9.10
N ILE A 176 19.81 0.40 -9.69
CA ILE A 176 19.39 -0.64 -10.63
C ILE A 176 18.45 -1.65 -9.96
N ALA A 177 18.77 -2.09 -8.74
CA ALA A 177 17.89 -2.98 -7.98
C ALA A 177 16.53 -2.34 -7.67
N ALA A 178 16.51 -1.04 -7.35
CA ALA A 178 15.27 -0.29 -7.17
C ALA A 178 14.45 -0.20 -8.47
N ILE A 179 15.09 0.06 -9.61
CA ILE A 179 14.40 0.08 -10.92
C ILE A 179 13.79 -1.29 -11.23
N ILE A 180 14.52 -2.39 -11.01
CA ILE A 180 14.00 -3.75 -11.21
C ILE A 180 12.79 -4.01 -10.30
N MET A 181 12.87 -3.63 -9.03
CA MET A 181 11.77 -3.75 -8.07
C MET A 181 10.55 -2.91 -8.48
N PHE A 182 10.76 -1.69 -8.97
CA PHE A 182 9.69 -0.83 -9.48
C PHE A 182 8.97 -1.48 -10.67
N ILE A 183 9.73 -1.95 -11.66
CA ILE A 183 9.20 -2.66 -12.84
C ILE A 183 8.40 -3.89 -12.39
N TYR A 184 8.96 -4.68 -11.46
CA TYR A 184 8.26 -5.84 -10.91
C TYR A 184 6.91 -5.45 -10.27
N MET A 185 6.86 -4.36 -9.48
CA MET A 185 5.61 -3.90 -8.86
C MET A 185 4.56 -3.42 -9.87
N VAL A 186 5.00 -2.83 -10.99
CA VAL A 186 4.11 -2.36 -12.06
C VAL A 186 3.58 -3.52 -12.90
N VAL A 187 4.41 -4.52 -13.20
CA VAL A 187 4.05 -5.65 -14.08
C VAL A 187 3.25 -6.73 -13.32
N LYS A 188 3.66 -7.08 -12.10
CA LYS A 188 3.03 -8.16 -11.35
C LYS A 188 1.58 -7.81 -11.02
N GLN A 189 0.65 -8.74 -11.23
CA GLN A 189 -0.75 -8.53 -10.84
C GLN A 189 -0.91 -8.68 -9.31
N GLY A 190 -1.86 -7.92 -8.75
CA GLY A 190 -2.26 -8.05 -7.34
C GLY A 190 -2.97 -9.37 -7.06
N THR A 191 -3.17 -9.68 -5.78
CA THR A 191 -3.99 -10.84 -5.38
C THR A 191 -5.45 -10.65 -5.78
N LYS A 192 -6.10 -11.67 -6.35
CA LYS A 192 -7.55 -11.60 -6.65
C LYS A 192 -8.36 -11.85 -5.38
N GLY A 193 -9.53 -11.22 -5.27
CA GLY A 193 -10.41 -11.39 -4.11
C GLY A 193 -9.85 -10.71 -2.85
N THR A 194 -10.40 -11.04 -1.68
CA THR A 194 -9.98 -10.43 -0.41
C THR A 194 -8.62 -10.96 0.05
N ASN A 195 -7.81 -10.10 0.68
CA ASN A 195 -6.57 -10.52 1.34
C ASN A 195 -6.49 -9.96 2.77
N GLN A 196 -5.43 -10.25 3.50
CA GLN A 196 -5.26 -9.82 4.90
C GLN A 196 -5.24 -8.29 5.10
N TYR A 197 -5.06 -7.51 4.03
CA TYR A 197 -5.02 -6.05 4.04
C TYR A 197 -6.31 -5.39 3.51
N GLY A 198 -7.31 -6.19 3.13
CA GLY A 198 -8.63 -5.70 2.72
C GLY A 198 -9.17 -6.31 1.42
N PRO A 199 -10.36 -5.86 0.99
CA PRO A 199 -11.03 -6.36 -0.20
C PRO A 199 -10.30 -6.01 -1.50
N ASP A 200 -10.61 -6.74 -2.58
CA ASP A 200 -10.06 -6.47 -3.90
C ASP A 200 -10.40 -5.03 -4.33
N PRO A 201 -9.40 -4.20 -4.64
CA PRO A 201 -9.65 -2.81 -5.00
C PRO A 201 -10.24 -2.65 -6.42
N LEU A 202 -10.47 -3.73 -7.16
CA LEU A 202 -11.28 -3.76 -8.38
C LEU A 202 -12.71 -4.31 -8.15
N GLY A 203 -13.04 -4.75 -6.93
CA GLY A 203 -14.34 -5.37 -6.65
C GLY A 203 -14.57 -6.71 -7.36
N LEU A 204 -13.50 -7.33 -7.89
CA LEU A 204 -13.56 -8.64 -8.52
C LEU A 204 -13.49 -9.69 -7.40
N SER A 205 -14.64 -10.31 -7.11
CA SER A 205 -14.78 -11.45 -6.18
C SER A 205 -14.31 -12.74 -6.82
#